data_AF-A0A1A7YAQ1-F1
#
_entry.id   AF-A0A1A7YAQ1-F1
#
_cell.length_a   1.000
_cell.length_b   1.000
_cell.length_c   1.000
_cell.angle_alpha   90.00
_cell.angle_beta   90.00
_cell.angle_gamma   90.00
#
_symmetry.space_group_name_H-M   'P 1'
#
loop_
_entity.id
_entity.type
_entity.pdbx_description
1 polymer ?
#
loop_
_entity_poly.entity_id
_entity_poly.type
_entity_poly.pdbx_seq_one_letter_code
_entity_poly.pdbx_strand_id
1 'polypeptide(L)' 'RTVFLLGIPRNHTILPLWDRLLDYESQTFKDILLWDFEDTFFNLTLKETHFLEWINSSCPHVTFIFKGDA' A
#
# COMPACT_ATOMS: atom_id res chain seq x y z
N ARG A 1 -3.07 -13.58 -5.40
CA ARG A 1 -2.51 -12.34 -5.99
C ARG A 1 -1.80 -11.61 -4.87
N THR A 2 -0.58 -11.15 -5.08
CA THR A 2 0.17 -10.35 -4.10
C THR A 2 -0.11 -8.88 -4.35
N VAL A 3 -0.21 -8.09 -3.28
CA VAL A 3 -0.29 -6.63 -3.34
C VAL A 3 0.56 -6.05 -2.21
N PHE A 4 1.15 -4.88 -2.44
CA PHE A 4 1.94 -4.14 -1.46
C PHE A 4 1.14 -2.94 -0.94
N LEU A 5 1.11 -2.78 0.39
CA LEU A 5 0.33 -1.75 1.07
C LEU A 5 1.24 -0.57 1.48
N LEU A 6 1.09 0.57 0.82
CA LEU A 6 1.92 1.75 1.03
C LEU A 6 1.09 2.94 1.54
N GLY A 7 1.69 3.72 2.43
CA GLY A 7 1.30 5.11 2.66
C GLY A 7 2.39 6.07 2.14
N ILE A 8 2.21 7.37 2.37
CA ILE A 8 3.19 8.40 2.07
C ILE A 8 4.26 8.42 3.16
N PRO A 9 5.55 8.24 2.86
CA PRO A 9 6.60 8.26 3.87
C PRO A 9 6.71 9.64 4.53
N ARG A 10 6.92 9.69 5.87
CA ARG A 10 7.14 10.95 6.62
C ARG A 10 8.16 11.88 5.96
N ASN A 11 9.25 11.29 5.48
CA ASN A 11 10.39 11.97 4.90
C ASN A 11 10.36 11.92 3.37
N HIS A 12 9.19 12.10 2.76
CA HIS A 12 9.03 12.14 1.30
C HIS A 12 10.02 13.13 0.64
N THR A 13 10.28 14.26 1.29
CA THR A 13 11.25 15.27 0.84
C THR A 13 12.71 14.80 0.85
N ILE A 14 13.06 13.79 1.65
CA ILE A 14 14.41 13.19 1.71
C ILE A 14 14.57 12.08 0.66
N LEU A 15 13.48 11.66 0.02
CA LEU A 15 13.46 10.69 -1.07
C LEU A 15 13.14 11.42 -2.39
N PRO A 16 14.07 12.22 -2.94
CA PRO A 16 13.84 13.06 -4.13
C PRO A 16 13.45 12.29 -5.39
N LEU A 17 13.51 10.94 -5.35
CA LEU A 17 13.13 10.06 -6.45
C LEU A 17 11.92 9.18 -6.13
N TRP A 18 11.26 9.34 -4.97
CA TRP A 18 10.19 8.45 -4.55
C TRP A 18 9.06 8.40 -5.56
N ASP A 19 8.53 9.55 -5.98
CA ASP A 19 7.41 9.60 -6.94
C ASP A 19 7.78 8.90 -8.26
N ARG A 20 9.00 9.13 -8.78
CA ARG A 20 9.45 8.52 -10.04
C ARG A 20 9.69 7.02 -9.93
N LEU A 21 10.27 6.56 -8.82
CA LEU A 21 10.50 5.13 -8.59
C LEU A 21 9.18 4.40 -8.38
N LEU A 22 8.26 5.01 -7.64
CA LEU A 22 6.93 4.48 -7.39
C LEU A 22 6.11 4.40 -8.68
N ASP A 23 6.13 5.45 -9.50
CA ASP A 23 5.48 5.46 -10.81
C ASP A 23 6.04 4.36 -11.71
N TYR A 24 7.36 4.20 -11.75
CA TYR A 24 8.01 3.15 -12.53
C TYR A 24 7.62 1.74 -12.04
N GLU A 25 7.65 1.52 -10.72
CA GLU A 25 7.26 0.26 -10.10
C GLU A 25 5.80 -0.06 -10.43
N SER A 26 4.90 0.90 -10.21
CA SER A 26 3.45 0.70 -10.34
C SER A 26 3.06 0.40 -11.78
N GLN A 27 3.71 1.06 -12.75
CA GLN A 27 3.52 0.78 -14.18
C GLN A 27 4.04 -0.60 -14.57
N THR A 28 5.10 -1.08 -13.93
CA THR A 28 5.75 -2.35 -14.23
C THR A 28 5.00 -3.54 -13.63
N PHE A 29 4.63 -3.49 -12.36
CA PHE A 29 4.11 -4.65 -11.60
C PHE A 29 2.61 -4.60 -11.30
N LYS A 30 2.03 -3.40 -11.17
CA LYS A 30 0.57 -3.19 -10.97
C LYS A 30 0.01 -3.93 -9.74
N ASP A 31 0.80 -3.95 -8.66
CA ASP A 31 0.48 -4.60 -7.40
C ASP A 31 0.62 -3.67 -6.18
N ILE A 32 0.85 -2.37 -6.37
CA ILE A 32 0.81 -1.37 -5.30
C ILE A 32 -0.60 -0.87 -5.01
N LEU A 33 -0.95 -0.84 -3.72
CA LEU A 33 -2.05 -0.08 -3.16
C LEU A 33 -1.47 1.06 -2.32
N LEU A 34 -1.63 2.29 -2.81
CA LEU A 34 -1.13 3.50 -2.16
C LEU A 34 -2.30 4.33 -1.64
N TRP A 35 -2.26 4.70 -0.37
CA TRP A 35 -3.22 5.63 0.24
C TRP A 35 -2.53 6.90 0.73
N ASP A 36 -3.28 8.01 0.70
CA ASP A 36 -2.82 9.32 1.13
C ASP A 36 -2.88 9.48 2.66
N PHE A 37 -2.03 8.73 3.36
CA PHE A 37 -1.79 8.89 4.79
C PHE A 37 -0.31 8.73 5.10
N GLU A 38 0.15 9.33 6.20
CA GLU A 38 1.55 9.23 6.61
C GLU A 38 1.89 7.79 7.05
N ASP A 39 2.80 7.12 6.35
CA ASP A 39 3.19 5.74 6.64
C ASP A 39 4.09 5.68 7.87
N THR A 40 3.49 5.34 9.00
CA THR A 40 4.12 5.34 10.31
C THR A 40 3.65 4.14 11.09
N PHE A 41 4.45 3.72 12.08
CA PHE A 41 4.07 2.60 12.95
C PHE A 41 2.70 2.81 13.63
N PHE A 42 2.39 4.05 14.03
CA PHE A 42 1.11 4.37 14.65
C PHE A 42 -0.07 4.30 13.66
N ASN A 43 0.16 4.49 12.37
CA ASN A 43 -0.86 4.46 11.34
C ASN A 43 -1.07 3.06 10.72
N LEU A 44 -0.44 2.00 11.25
CA LEU A 44 -0.63 0.63 10.75
C LEU A 44 -2.09 0.15 10.87
N THR A 45 -2.82 0.57 11.91
CA THR A 45 -4.27 0.26 12.03
C THR A 45 -5.10 0.93 10.93
N LEU A 46 -4.73 2.16 10.54
CA LEU A 46 -5.37 2.86 9.43
C LEU A 46 -5.07 2.15 8.10
N LYS A 47 -3.80 1.76 7.89
CA LYS A 47 -3.39 0.95 6.73
C LYS A 47 -4.19 -0.34 6.62
N GLU A 48 -4.39 -1.04 7.74
CA GLU A 48 -5.18 -2.28 7.77
C GLU A 48 -6.66 -2.04 7.42
N THR A 49 -7.23 -0.97 7.97
CA THR A 49 -8.65 -0.63 7.72
C THR A 49 -8.89 -0.36 6.24
N HIS A 50 -8.02 0.42 5.61
CA HIS A 50 -8.06 0.70 4.17
C HIS A 50 -7.89 -0.56 3.32
N PHE A 51 -6.98 -1.45 3.72
CA PHE A 51 -6.78 -2.73 3.04
C PHE A 51 -8.03 -3.62 3.06
N LEU A 52 -8.68 -3.73 4.22
CA LEU A 52 -9.90 -4.53 4.37
C LEU A 52 -11.06 -3.95 3.53
N GLU A 53 -11.21 -2.62 3.50
CA GLU A 53 -12.19 -1.94 2.65
C GLU A 53 -11.93 -2.21 1.15
N TRP A 54 -10.68 -2.13 0.74
CA TRP A 54 -10.28 -2.43 -0.64
C TRP A 54 -10.52 -3.89 -1.00
N ILE A 55 -10.22 -4.84 -0.11
CA ILE A 55 -10.50 -6.26 -0.37
C ILE A 55 -12.00 -6.50 -0.54
N ASN A 56 -12.82 -5.94 0.34
CA ASN A 56 -14.27 -6.13 0.29
C ASN A 56 -14.87 -5.62 -1.03
N SER A 57 -14.32 -4.53 -1.59
CA SER A 57 -14.78 -3.95 -2.86
C SER A 57 -14.16 -4.62 -4.09
N SER A 58 -12.88 -4.98 -4.04
CA SER A 58 -12.10 -5.41 -5.22
C SER A 58 -12.00 -6.93 -5.37
N CYS A 59 -12.09 -7.67 -4.27
CA CYS A 59 -11.90 -9.11 -4.20
C CYS A 59 -12.98 -9.80 -3.33
N PRO A 60 -14.29 -9.63 -3.61
CA PRO A 60 -15.38 -10.04 -2.72
C PRO A 60 -15.48 -11.57 -2.48
N HIS A 61 -14.81 -12.38 -3.29
CA HIS A 61 -14.85 -13.84 -3.22
C HIS A 61 -13.55 -14.48 -2.71
N VAL A 62 -12.63 -13.68 -2.15
CA VAL A 62 -11.38 -14.21 -1.61
C VAL A 62 -11.67 -15.04 -0.34
N THR A 63 -11.23 -16.29 -0.30
CA THR A 63 -11.46 -17.20 0.83
C THR A 63 -10.43 -17.01 1.94
N PHE A 64 -9.19 -16.68 1.57
CA PHE A 64 -8.08 -16.57 2.51
C PHE A 64 -7.21 -15.37 2.15
N ILE A 65 -6.76 -14.67 3.19
CA ILE A 65 -5.86 -13.53 3.08
C ILE A 65 -4.64 -13.87 3.93
N PHE A 66 -3.47 -13.80 3.32
CA PHE A 66 -2.20 -13.83 4.04
C PHE A 66 -1.69 -12.39 4.12
N LYS A 67 -1.46 -11.92 5.33
CA LYS A 67 -0.80 -10.64 5.60
C LYS A 67 0.53 -10.93 6.29
N GLY A 68 1.59 -10.32 5.79
CA GLY A 68 2.91 -10.35 6.39
C GLY A 68 3.60 -9.00 6.22
N ASP A 69 4.56 -8.74 7.08
CA ASP A 69 5.47 -7.60 6.93
C ASP A 69 6.68 -8.00 6.09
N ALA A 70 7.28 -7.03 5.41
CA ALA A 70 8.48 -7.19 4.59
C ALA A 70 9.76 -6.87 5.38
#